data_AF-A0A8S2RZM9-F1
#
_entry.id   AF-A0A8S2RZM9-F1
#
_cell.length_a   1.000
_cell.length_b   1.000
_cell.length_c   1.000
_cell.angle_alpha   90.00
_cell.angle_beta   90.00
_cell.angle_gamma   90.00
#
_symmetry.space_group_name_H-M   'P 1'
#
loop_
_entity.id
_entity.type
_entity.pdbx_description
1 polymer ?
#
loop_
_entity_poly.entity_id
_entity_poly.type
_entity_poly.pdbx_seq_one_letter_code
_entity_poly.pdbx_strand_id
1 'polypeptide(L)' 'AIDEAISKLKIRHKTHIGVYGKGNERRLTGRHETANINQFNAGIANRGASIRIPRQVGEDK' A
#
# COMPACT_ATOMS: atom_id res chain seq x y z
N ALA A 1 11.00 0.52 13.25
CA ALA A 1 11.48 1.25 12.04
C ALA A 1 10.49 1.16 10.86
N ILE A 2 10.14 -0.04 10.36
CA ILE A 2 9.24 -0.21 9.20
C ILE A 2 7.84 0.37 9.45
N ASP A 3 7.27 0.17 10.64
CA ASP A 3 5.93 0.68 10.97
C ASP A 3 5.86 2.21 10.96
N GLU A 4 6.93 2.87 11.39
CA GLU A 4 7.02 4.33 11.36
C GLU A 4 7.07 4.85 9.92
N ALA A 5 7.83 4.18 9.04
CA ALA A 5 7.88 4.53 7.62
C ALA A 5 6.51 4.36 6.96
N ILE A 6 5.79 3.26 7.26
CA ILE A 6 4.44 3.01 6.75
C ILE A 6 3.46 4.11 7.23
N SER A 7 3.57 4.53 8.49
CA SER A 7 2.75 5.62 9.03
C SER A 7 2.98 6.94 8.28
N LYS A 8 4.25 7.28 7.99
CA LYS A 8 4.59 8.48 7.19
C LYS A 8 4.05 8.40 5.76
N LEU A 9 4.11 7.22 5.12
CA LEU A 9 3.54 7.00 3.79
C LEU A 9 2.01 7.15 3.79
N LYS A 10 1.33 6.64 4.82
CA LYS A 10 -0.13 6.74 4.96
C LYS A 10 -0.61 8.19 4.91
N ILE A 11 0.07 9.09 5.61
CA ILE A 11 -0.29 10.51 5.69
C ILE A 11 -0.24 11.18 4.31
N ARG A 12 0.67 10.73 3.44
CA ARG A 12 0.91 11.31 2.11
C ARG A 12 0.29 10.51 0.97
N HIS A 13 -0.58 9.55 1.25
CA HIS A 13 -1.16 8.62 0.26
C HIS A 13 -1.73 9.34 -0.97
N LYS A 14 -2.56 10.36 -0.77
CA LYS A 14 -3.16 11.13 -1.87
C LYS A 14 -2.11 11.81 -2.76
N THR A 15 -1.09 12.41 -2.15
CA THR A 15 0.01 13.05 -2.88
C THR A 15 0.80 12.01 -3.69
N HIS A 16 1.06 10.84 -3.12
CA HIS A 16 1.75 9.76 -3.81
C HIS A 16 0.92 9.22 -4.99
N ILE A 17 -0.38 8.97 -4.80
CA ILE A 17 -1.27 8.55 -5.90
C ILE A 17 -1.25 9.55 -7.06
N GLY A 18 -1.18 10.86 -6.77
CA GLY A 18 -1.10 11.90 -7.79
C GLY A 18 0.12 11.82 -8.72
N VAL A 19 1.22 11.20 -8.26
CA VAL A 19 2.47 11.07 -9.04
C VAL A 19 2.79 9.65 -9.48
N TYR A 20 2.06 8.63 -9.01
CA TYR A 20 2.27 7.22 -9.37
C TYR A 20 1.78 6.83 -10.78
N GLY A 21 1.25 7.79 -11.53
CA GLY A 21 0.87 7.62 -12.93
C GLY A 21 -0.63 7.81 -13.18
N LYS A 22 -0.94 8.34 -14.37
CA LYS A 22 -2.31 8.59 -14.83
C LYS A 22 -3.03 7.28 -15.14
N GLY A 23 -4.33 7.21 -14.86
CA GLY A 23 -5.15 6.03 -15.19
C GLY A 23 -5.14 4.94 -14.12
N ASN A 24 -4.42 5.15 -13.00
CA ASN A 24 -4.35 4.18 -11.90
C ASN A 24 -5.70 3.91 -11.25
N GLU A 25 -6.67 4.82 -11.34
CA GLU A 25 -8.03 4.63 -10.87
C GLU A 25 -8.76 3.44 -11.52
N ARG A 26 -8.38 3.08 -12.76
CA ARG A 26 -8.91 1.90 -13.45
C ARG A 26 -8.29 0.58 -12.96
N ARG A 27 -7.08 0.65 -12.38
CA ARG A 27 -6.31 -0.49 -11.92
C ARG A 27 -6.49 -0.75 -10.43
N LEU A 28 -6.32 0.28 -9.61
CA LEU A 28 -6.34 0.25 -8.14
C LEU A 28 -7.77 0.22 -7.60
N THR A 29 -8.47 -0.88 -7.83
CA THR A 29 -9.90 -1.04 -7.53
C THR A 29 -10.16 -1.82 -6.25
N GLY A 30 -9.13 -2.45 -5.66
CA GLY A 30 -9.29 -3.41 -4.56
C GLY A 30 -9.50 -4.85 -5.04
N ARG A 31 -9.57 -5.08 -6.36
CA ARG A 31 -9.71 -6.40 -6.99
C ARG A 31 -8.42 -6.80 -7.70
N HIS A 32 -8.30 -8.07 -8.06
CA HIS A 32 -7.18 -8.60 -8.84
C HIS A 32 -5.81 -8.29 -8.22
N GLU A 33 -5.65 -8.59 -6.93
CA GLU A 33 -4.41 -8.34 -6.19
C GLU A 33 -3.94 -6.87 -6.23
N THR A 34 -4.89 -5.94 -6.19
CA THR A 34 -4.62 -4.50 -6.06
C THR A 34 -5.34 -3.92 -4.84
N ALA A 35 -4.78 -2.85 -4.26
CA ALA A 35 -5.47 -2.06 -3.26
C ALA A 35 -6.45 -1.07 -3.91
N ASN A 36 -7.45 -0.63 -3.15
CA ASN A 36 -8.34 0.46 -3.58
C ASN A 36 -7.58 1.79 -3.55
N ILE A 37 -7.67 2.59 -4.62
CA ILE A 37 -6.95 3.86 -4.76
C ILE A 37 -7.23 4.86 -3.64
N ASN A 38 -8.42 4.82 -3.04
CA ASN A 38 -8.86 5.77 -2.00
C ASN A 38 -8.54 5.30 -0.57
N GLN A 39 -8.05 4.06 -0.40
CA GLN A 39 -7.75 3.49 0.90
C GLN A 39 -6.27 3.14 0.99
N PHE A 40 -5.65 3.52 2.12
CA PHE A 40 -4.29 3.09 2.43
C PHE A 40 -4.34 1.98 3.46
N ASN A 41 -3.71 0.85 3.17
CA ASN A 41 -3.49 -0.22 4.12
C ASN A 41 -2.11 -0.87 3.93
N ALA A 42 -1.63 -1.52 4.97
CA ALA A 42 -0.42 -2.34 4.92
C ALA A 42 -0.70 -3.68 5.60
N GLY A 43 -0.06 -4.75 5.15
CA GLY A 43 -0.26 -6.07 5.73
C GLY A 43 0.87 -7.05 5.46
N ILE A 44 1.08 -7.97 6.40
CA ILE A 44 2.06 -9.06 6.27
C ILE A 44 1.54 -10.07 5.26
N ALA A 45 2.36 -10.38 4.27
CA ALA A 45 2.07 -11.25 3.13
C ALA A 45 0.80 -10.90 2.31
N ASN A 46 0.15 -9.76 2.56
CA ASN A 46 -1.09 -9.37 1.90
C ASN A 46 -0.81 -8.75 0.51
N ARG A 47 -1.20 -9.44 -0.56
CA ARG A 47 -1.04 -8.98 -1.94
C ARG A 47 -2.02 -7.88 -2.35
N GLY A 48 -3.18 -7.81 -1.70
CA GLY A 48 -4.17 -6.74 -1.94
C GLY A 48 -3.89 -5.46 -1.16
N ALA A 49 -2.78 -5.39 -0.42
CA ALA A 49 -2.46 -4.22 0.38
C ALA A 49 -1.77 -3.11 -0.44
N SER A 50 -1.91 -1.86 -0.01
CA SER A 50 -1.18 -0.73 -0.62
C SER A 50 0.32 -0.91 -0.42
N ILE A 51 0.73 -1.39 0.76
CA ILE A 51 2.11 -1.79 1.07
C ILE A 51 2.11 -3.21 1.63
N ARG A 52 2.84 -4.11 0.96
CA ARG A 52 3.03 -5.49 1.40
C ARG A 52 4.30 -5.61 2.22
N ILE A 53 4.17 -6.15 3.44
CA ILE A 53 5.32 -6.55 4.26
C ILE A 53 5.60 -8.03 3.95
N PRO A 54 6.78 -8.42 3.46
CA PRO A 54 7.12 -9.83 3.27
C PRO A 54 6.97 -10.62 4.57
N ARG A 55 6.57 -11.90 4.47
CA ARG A 55 6.31 -12.74 5.65
C ARG A 55 7.52 -12.82 6.58
N GLN A 56 8.69 -13.13 6.04
CA GLN A 56 9.95 -13.18 6.77
C GLN A 56 10.21 -11.88 7.56
N VAL A 57 10.11 -10.72 6.90
CA VAL A 57 10.32 -9.41 7.54
C VAL A 57 9.27 -9.09 8.63
N GLY A 58 8.04 -9.58 8.47
CA GLY A 58 6.96 -9.37 9.44
C GLY A 58 7.02 -10.31 10.64
N GLU A 59 7.56 -11.52 10.46
CA GLU A 59 7.76 -12.53 11.51
C GLU A 59 9.05 -12.30 12.29
N ASP A 60 10.09 -11.74 11.67
CA ASP A 60 11.38 -11.36 12.29
C ASP A 60 11.31 -10.03 13.08
N LYS A 61 10.11 -9.62 13.52
CA LYS A 61 9.86 -8.35 14.21
C LYS A 61 10.11 -8.38 15.71
#